data_AF-A0A3C0FR23-F1
#
_entry.id   AF-A0A3C0FR23-F1
#
_cell.length_a   1.000
_cell.length_b   1.000
_cell.length_c   1.000
_cell.angle_alpha   90.00
_cell.angle_beta   90.00
_cell.angle_gamma   90.00
#
_symmetry.space_group_name_H-M   'P 1'
#
loop_
_entity.id
_entity.type
_entity.pdbx_description
1 polymer ?
#
loop_
_entity_poly.entity_id
_entity_poly.type
_entity_poly.pdbx_seq_one_letter_code
_entity_poly.pdbx_strand_id
1 'polypeptide(L)'
;MARGKRRLQFKEEEPVNEDWLATYADAITLLMAFFVMLVSFSKVEIPMFEKVQAGIAEQIGKREVVRPTQVLETDLRDVVFNMALDSAVNVSTDDEGILMEMGSASLF
;
A
#
# COMPACT_ATOMS: atom_id res chain seq x y z
N MET A 1 34.14 -38.54 -57.87
CA MET A 1 33.64 -37.36 -57.13
C MET A 1 32.16 -37.56 -56.84
N ALA A 2 31.77 -37.72 -55.58
CA ALA A 2 30.38 -37.47 -55.15
C ALA A 2 30.40 -37.20 -53.64
N ARG A 3 30.13 -35.95 -53.29
CA ARG A 3 30.20 -35.37 -51.95
C ARG A 3 29.26 -36.08 -50.97
N GLY A 4 29.81 -36.57 -49.86
CA GLY A 4 29.03 -37.03 -48.72
C GLY A 4 28.22 -35.89 -48.12
N LYS A 5 26.89 -36.01 -48.19
CA LYS A 5 25.93 -35.06 -47.61
C LYS A 5 25.99 -35.22 -46.08
N ARG A 6 26.72 -34.33 -45.41
CA ARG A 6 26.75 -34.25 -43.95
C ARG A 6 25.38 -33.71 -43.50
N ARG A 7 24.51 -34.59 -42.99
CA ARG A 7 23.24 -34.20 -42.33
C ARG A 7 23.61 -33.28 -41.16
N LEU A 8 23.26 -32.00 -41.27
CA LEU A 8 23.22 -31.09 -40.12
C LEU A 8 22.19 -31.68 -39.15
N GLN A 9 22.67 -32.26 -38.06
CA GLN A 9 21.80 -32.57 -36.92
C GLN A 9 21.42 -31.23 -36.29
N PHE A 10 20.18 -30.81 -36.50
CA PHE A 10 19.58 -29.80 -35.64
C PHE A 10 19.49 -30.44 -34.26
N LYS A 11 20.24 -29.89 -33.31
CA LYS A 11 20.08 -30.21 -31.89
C LYS A 11 18.74 -29.58 -31.51
N GLU A 12 17.69 -30.38 -31.37
CA GLU A 12 16.48 -29.94 -30.67
C GLU A 12 16.94 -29.46 -29.30
N GLU A 13 16.73 -28.17 -29.01
CA GLU A 13 16.90 -27.64 -27.67
C GLU A 13 15.87 -28.38 -26.82
N GLU A 14 16.35 -29.23 -25.89
CA GLU A 14 15.46 -29.89 -24.94
C GLU A 14 14.61 -28.81 -24.25
N PRO A 15 13.27 -28.96 -24.19
CA PRO A 15 12.44 -27.99 -23.51
C PRO A 15 12.94 -27.85 -22.07
N VAL A 16 13.19 -26.61 -21.65
CA VAL A 16 13.62 -26.29 -20.29
C VAL A 16 12.63 -26.97 -19.34
N ASN A 17 13.13 -27.90 -18.50
CA ASN A 17 12.29 -28.58 -17.53
C ASN A 17 11.89 -27.57 -16.44
N GLU A 18 10.68 -27.03 -16.58
CA GLU A 18 10.07 -26.05 -15.71
C GLU A 18 9.24 -26.69 -14.57
N ASP A 19 9.40 -27.99 -14.31
CA ASP A 19 8.57 -28.72 -13.33
C ASP A 19 8.69 -28.14 -11.90
N TRP A 20 9.81 -27.48 -11.60
CA TRP A 20 10.02 -26.78 -10.32
C TRP A 20 9.18 -25.51 -10.15
N LEU A 21 8.74 -24.87 -11.25
CA LEU A 21 7.89 -23.68 -11.21
C LEU A 21 6.55 -23.97 -10.54
N ALA A 22 6.04 -25.20 -10.67
CA ALA A 22 4.78 -25.59 -10.05
C ALA A 22 4.87 -25.56 -8.51
N THR A 23 5.90 -26.17 -7.93
CA THR A 23 6.12 -26.16 -6.47
C THR A 23 6.50 -24.77 -5.96
N TYR A 24 7.24 -24.00 -6.75
CA TYR A 24 7.58 -22.62 -6.41
C TYR A 24 6.34 -21.71 -6.40
N ALA A 25 5.48 -21.82 -7.41
CA ALA A 25 4.23 -21.09 -7.49
C ALA A 25 3.33 -21.42 -6.30
N ASP A 26 3.21 -22.70 -5.92
CA ASP A 26 2.45 -23.13 -4.74
C ASP A 26 3.03 -22.56 -3.43
N ALA A 27 4.36 -22.55 -3.26
CA ALA A 27 4.98 -21.94 -2.08
C ALA A 27 4.70 -20.42 -1.98
N ILE A 28 4.71 -19.71 -3.11
CA ILE A 28 4.39 -18.27 -3.15
C ILE A 28 2.92 -18.01 -2.85
N THR A 29 2.01 -18.81 -3.39
CA THR A 29 0.58 -18.61 -3.14
C THR A 29 0.21 -18.89 -1.69
N LEU A 30 0.83 -19.90 -1.06
CA LEU A 30 0.68 -20.16 0.38
C LEU A 30 1.23 -19.01 1.22
N LEU A 31 2.40 -18.46 0.85
CA LEU A 31 2.98 -17.31 1.51
C LEU A 31 2.10 -16.06 1.37
N MET A 32 1.55 -15.82 0.17
CA MET A 32 0.60 -14.74 -0.08
C MET A 32 -0.68 -14.91 0.74
N ALA A 33 -1.27 -16.11 0.74
CA ALA A 33 -2.44 -16.42 1.55
C ALA A 33 -2.16 -16.20 3.04
N PHE A 34 -0.98 -16.58 3.53
CA PHE A 34 -0.54 -16.31 4.89
C PHE A 34 -0.50 -14.81 5.20
N PHE A 35 0.07 -13.99 4.32
CA PHE A 35 0.09 -12.52 4.50
C PHE A 35 -1.31 -11.91 4.43
N VAL A 36 -2.19 -12.37 3.53
CA VAL A 36 -3.58 -11.90 3.46
C VAL A 36 -4.33 -12.23 4.75
N MET A 37 -4.14 -13.43 5.30
CA MET A 37 -4.72 -13.81 6.59
C MET A 37 -4.21 -12.92 7.74
N LEU A 38 -2.90 -12.63 7.79
CA LEU A 38 -2.34 -11.69 8.78
C LEU A 38 -2.95 -10.28 8.67
N VAL A 39 -3.09 -9.75 7.46
CA VAL A 39 -3.70 -8.44 7.22
C VAL A 39 -5.18 -8.45 7.59
N SER A 40 -5.91 -9.56 7.37
CA SER A 40 -7.34 -9.65 7.70
C SER A 40 -7.66 -9.51 9.19
N PHE A 41 -6.72 -9.85 10.08
CA PHE A 41 -6.87 -9.66 11.52
C PHE A 41 -6.35 -8.30 12.00
N SER A 42 -5.60 -7.57 11.18
CA SER A 42 -5.16 -6.23 11.52
C SER A 42 -6.34 -5.27 11.48
N LYS A 43 -6.46 -4.39 12.49
CA LYS A 43 -7.42 -3.29 12.43
C LYS A 43 -7.03 -2.38 11.27
N VAL A 44 -7.98 -2.08 10.39
CA VAL A 44 -7.77 -1.13 9.29
C VAL A 44 -7.98 0.28 9.85
N GLU A 45 -6.87 0.96 10.13
CA GLU A 45 -6.89 2.38 10.50
C GLU A 45 -7.21 3.22 9.26
N ILE A 46 -8.24 4.06 9.33
CA ILE A 46 -8.68 4.93 8.21
C ILE A 46 -7.54 5.81 7.69
N PRO A 47 -6.73 6.47 8.55
CA PRO A 47 -5.63 7.31 8.08
C PRO A 47 -4.54 6.51 7.38
N MET A 48 -4.28 5.27 7.79
CA MET A 48 -3.28 4.41 7.17
C MET A 48 -3.77 3.88 5.82
N PHE A 49 -5.05 3.52 5.72
CA PHE A 49 -5.67 3.09 4.46
C PHE A 49 -5.60 4.18 3.38
N GLU A 50 -5.95 5.43 3.73
CA GLU A 50 -5.86 6.57 2.81
C GLU A 50 -4.41 6.81 2.34
N LYS A 51 -3.42 6.67 3.23
CA LYS A 51 -1.99 6.81 2.88
C LYS A 51 -1.53 5.73 1.90
N VAL A 52 -1.92 4.47 2.13
CA VAL A 52 -1.55 3.35 1.24
C VAL A 52 -2.22 3.51 -0.12
N GLN A 53 -3.52 3.86 -0.14
CA GLN A 53 -4.26 4.11 -1.37
C GLN A 53 -3.60 5.22 -2.20
N ALA A 54 -3.23 6.34 -1.55
CA ALA A 54 -2.56 7.44 -2.20
C ALA A 54 -1.20 7.02 -2.79
N GLY A 55 -0.37 6.30 -2.03
CA GLY A 55 0.94 5.83 -2.50
C GLY A 55 0.84 4.89 -3.71
N ILE A 56 -0.13 3.98 -3.70
CA ILE A 56 -0.39 3.08 -4.84
C ILE A 56 -0.86 3.89 -6.06
N ALA A 57 -1.80 4.82 -5.88
CA ALA A 57 -2.33 5.62 -6.96
C ALA A 57 -1.29 6.58 -7.57
N GLU A 58 -0.40 7.12 -6.75
CA GLU A 58 0.71 7.96 -7.20
C GLU A 58 1.73 7.16 -8.00
N GLN A 59 2.19 6.03 -7.46
CA GLN A 59 3.28 5.24 -8.07
C GLN A 59 2.82 4.43 -9.29
N ILE A 60 1.63 3.83 -9.24
CA ILE A 60 1.11 2.97 -10.31
C ILE A 60 0.24 3.78 -11.28
N GLY A 61 -0.63 4.64 -10.73
CA GLY A 61 -1.63 5.36 -11.51
C GLY A 61 -1.19 6.74 -12.01
N LYS A 62 -0.12 7.33 -11.45
CA LYS A 62 0.26 8.75 -11.62
C LYS A 62 -0.93 9.70 -11.42
N ARG A 63 -1.82 9.38 -10.49
CA ARG A 63 -2.99 10.19 -10.15
C ARG A 63 -2.86 10.67 -8.73
N GLU A 64 -3.09 11.96 -8.52
CA GLU A 64 -3.22 12.51 -7.17
C GLU A 64 -4.54 12.02 -6.57
N VAL A 65 -4.45 11.42 -5.39
CA VAL A 65 -5.60 11.04 -4.59
C VAL A 65 -5.64 11.98 -3.40
N VAL A 66 -6.76 12.70 -3.27
CA VAL A 66 -7.02 13.54 -2.10
C VAL A 66 -7.15 12.62 -0.89
N ARG A 67 -6.50 12.99 0.22
CA ARG A 67 -6.55 12.28 1.51
C ARG A 67 -7.45 13.07 2.47
N PRO A 68 -8.76 12.79 2.53
CA PRO A 68 -9.70 13.62 3.27
C PRO A 68 -9.30 13.83 4.72
N THR A 69 -8.84 12.78 5.40
CA THR A 69 -8.49 12.85 6.82
C THR A 69 -7.32 13.80 7.06
N GLN A 70 -6.31 13.78 6.18
CA GLN A 70 -5.16 14.67 6.28
C GLN A 70 -5.49 16.13 5.94
N VAL A 71 -6.35 16.34 4.94
CA VAL A 71 -6.80 17.70 4.58
C VAL A 71 -7.57 18.30 5.74
N LEU A 72 -8.53 17.56 6.30
CA LEU A 72 -9.31 17.98 7.46
C LEU A 72 -8.44 18.23 8.70
N GLU A 73 -7.43 17.38 8.98
CA GLU A 73 -6.49 17.61 10.08
C GLU A 73 -5.72 18.93 9.90
N THR A 74 -5.27 19.20 8.68
CA THR A 74 -4.54 20.44 8.35
C THR A 74 -5.45 21.65 8.51
N ASP A 75 -6.65 21.61 7.92
CA ASP A 75 -7.63 22.70 7.98
C ASP A 75 -8.02 23.02 9.44
N LEU A 76 -8.25 22.00 10.26
CA LEU A 76 -8.60 22.19 11.67
C LEU A 76 -7.45 22.77 12.49
N ARG A 77 -6.21 22.31 12.26
CA ARG A 77 -5.03 22.90 12.90
C ARG A 77 -4.85 24.36 12.51
N ASP A 78 -5.05 24.69 11.24
CA ASP A 78 -4.94 26.07 10.76
C ASP A 78 -5.98 26.96 11.43
N VAL A 79 -7.22 26.50 11.61
CA VAL A 79 -8.26 27.26 12.31
C VAL A 79 -7.91 27.46 13.79
N VAL A 80 -7.45 26.42 14.49
CA VAL A 80 -7.06 26.50 15.91
C VAL A 80 -5.91 27.50 16.12
N PHE A 81 -4.91 27.46 15.23
CA PHE A 81 -3.79 28.38 15.24
C PHE A 81 -4.23 29.82 14.98
N ASN A 82 -5.06 30.05 13.95
CA ASN A 82 -5.56 31.38 13.60
C ASN A 82 -6.43 31.99 14.70
N MET A 83 -7.13 31.16 15.49
CA MET A 83 -7.93 31.61 16.63
C MET A 83 -7.10 31.77 17.92
N ALA A 84 -5.78 31.54 17.87
CA ALA A 84 -4.88 31.53 19.03
C ALA A 84 -5.35 30.58 20.15
N LEU A 85 -5.98 29.45 19.76
CA LEU A 85 -6.50 28.44 20.67
C LEU A 85 -5.54 27.27 20.87
N ASP A 86 -4.29 27.35 20.38
CA ASP A 86 -3.29 26.28 20.43
C ASP A 86 -3.03 25.74 21.85
N SER A 87 -3.16 26.59 22.87
CA SER A 87 -3.00 26.19 24.28
C SER A 87 -4.24 25.54 24.89
N ALA A 88 -5.39 25.65 24.22
CA ALA A 88 -6.68 25.21 24.74
C ALA A 88 -7.31 24.09 23.91
N VAL A 89 -6.88 23.90 22.67
CA VAL A 89 -7.43 22.90 21.74
C VAL A 89 -6.29 22.15 21.07
N ASN A 90 -6.30 20.83 21.17
CA ASN A 90 -5.36 19.93 20.50
C ASN A 90 -6.11 19.12 19.43
N VAL A 91 -5.55 19.07 18.22
CA VAL A 91 -6.11 18.30 17.09
C VAL A 91 -5.11 17.22 16.70
N SER A 92 -5.54 15.97 16.83
CA SER A 92 -4.77 14.77 16.50
C SER A 92 -5.60 13.80 15.66
N THR A 93 -4.98 12.74 15.18
CA THR A 93 -5.63 11.71 14.37
C THR A 93 -5.40 10.35 15.02
N ASP A 94 -6.46 9.55 15.10
CA ASP A 94 -6.49 8.21 15.68
C ASP A 94 -7.00 7.19 14.63
N ASP A 95 -7.06 5.91 15.00
CA ASP A 95 -7.49 4.79 14.15
C ASP A 95 -8.86 5.02 13.46
N GLU A 96 -9.74 5.79 14.11
CA GLU A 96 -11.10 6.07 13.68
C GLU A 96 -11.28 7.42 12.96
N GLY A 97 -10.28 8.32 12.96
CA GLY A 97 -10.40 9.64 12.33
C GLY A 97 -9.76 10.77 13.16
N ILE A 98 -10.39 11.94 13.18
CA ILE A 98 -9.84 13.13 13.84
C ILE A 98 -10.33 13.23 15.28
N LEU A 99 -9.39 13.36 16.21
CA LEU A 99 -9.63 13.59 17.63
C LEU A 99 -9.32 15.05 17.97
N MET A 100 -10.33 15.74 18.50
CA MET A 100 -10.20 17.11 19.01
C MET A 100 -10.34 17.10 20.53
N GLU A 101 -9.26 17.44 21.21
CA GLU A 101 -9.23 17.58 22.67
C GLU A 101 -9.37 19.06 23.01
N MET A 102 -10.41 19.40 23.78
CA MET A 102 -10.70 20.76 24.19
C MET A 102 -10.54 20.89 25.71
N GLY A 103 -9.67 21.81 26.13
CA GLY A 103 -9.53 22.20 27.52
C GLY A 103 -10.80 22.91 27.99
N SER A 104 -11.13 22.77 29.28
CA SER A 104 -12.34 23.40 29.85
C SER A 104 -12.41 24.92 29.66
N ALA A 105 -11.28 25.59 29.48
CA ALA A 105 -11.19 27.02 29.23
C ALA A 105 -11.60 27.45 27.80
N SER A 106 -11.72 26.53 26.83
CA SER A 106 -12.14 26.86 25.46
C SER A 106 -13.65 26.86 25.27
N LEU A 107 -14.43 26.53 26.30
CA LEU A 107 -15.90 26.47 26.26
C LEU A 107 -16.58 27.76 26.79
N PHE A 108 -15.79 28.74 27.24
CA PHE A 108 -16.27 29.96 27.89
C PHE A 108 -15.68 31.21 27.24
#